data_AF-A0AAV9D650-F1
#
_entry.id   AF-A0AAV9D650-F1
#
_cell.length_a   1.000
_cell.length_b   1.000
_cell.length_c   1.000
_cell.angle_alpha   90.00
_cell.angle_beta   90.00
_cell.angle_gamma   90.00
#
_symmetry.space_group_name_H-M   'P 1'
#
loop_
_entity.id
_entity.type
_entity.pdbx_description
1 polymer ?
#
loop_
_entity_poly.entity_id
_entity_poly.type
_entity_poly.pdbx_seq_one_letter_code
_entity_poly.pdbx_strand_id
1 'polypeptide(L)'
;MSVQDNFKARLSDILIASSPRSGTTWLKALVFTLLNRNPENPKSNHVMFAANPHEYVPFLEIQLYAKNRIPNLDVMPSPRLLATHIPYSSLPESAKDSGCRIVYISRDIKDIFVSLWHFVNEVRRDMKKAISLKEAFESYCNGVSVYRPIWDHQLGYLKASVARPQCVVFLRYEEMMEDPVSEVKRLSEFLGCPFSEDEEKGGGWRRL
;
A
#
# COMPACT_ATOMS: atom_id res chain seq x y z
N MET A 1 -15.24 -2.98 -14.60
CA MET A 1 -13.76 -3.15 -14.62
C MET A 1 -13.44 -4.48 -13.96
N SER A 2 -12.56 -5.32 -14.51
CA SER A 2 -12.34 -6.71 -14.02
C SER A 2 -12.21 -6.82 -12.48
N VAL A 3 -11.50 -5.90 -11.82
CA VAL A 3 -11.39 -5.86 -10.34
C VAL A 3 -12.74 -5.57 -9.66
N GLN A 4 -13.46 -4.52 -10.08
CA GLN A 4 -14.73 -4.12 -9.45
C GLN A 4 -15.78 -5.22 -9.51
N ASP A 5 -15.86 -5.92 -10.64
CA ASP A 5 -16.92 -6.89 -10.89
C ASP A 5 -16.60 -8.25 -10.23
N ASN A 6 -15.31 -8.63 -10.17
CA ASN A 6 -14.90 -9.98 -9.81
C ASN A 6 -14.17 -10.11 -8.47
N PHE A 7 -13.57 -9.04 -7.93
CA PHE A 7 -12.91 -9.13 -6.63
C PHE A 7 -13.91 -9.27 -5.48
N LYS A 8 -13.77 -10.34 -4.71
CA LYS A 8 -14.54 -10.60 -3.49
C LYS A 8 -13.60 -10.58 -2.29
N ALA A 9 -13.65 -9.48 -1.53
CA ALA A 9 -12.88 -9.35 -0.30
C ALA A 9 -13.40 -10.31 0.79
N ARG A 10 -12.49 -10.81 1.61
CA ARG A 10 -12.76 -11.58 2.84
C ARG A 10 -12.51 -10.68 4.04
N LEU A 11 -13.18 -10.94 5.16
CA LEU A 11 -12.95 -10.22 6.42
C LEU A 11 -11.46 -10.24 6.85
N SER A 12 -10.78 -11.36 6.61
CA SER A 12 -9.36 -11.54 6.94
C SER A 12 -8.40 -10.82 6.00
N ASP A 13 -8.86 -10.28 4.87
CA ASP A 13 -7.95 -9.64 3.91
C ASP A 13 -7.34 -8.36 4.46
N ILE A 14 -6.15 -8.06 3.96
CA ILE A 14 -5.44 -6.81 4.23
C ILE A 14 -5.10 -6.15 2.89
N LEU A 15 -5.67 -4.97 2.66
CA LEU A 15 -5.46 -4.16 1.47
C LEU A 15 -4.47 -3.02 1.76
N ILE A 16 -3.30 -3.07 1.14
CA ILE A 16 -2.34 -1.97 1.14
C ILE A 16 -2.70 -0.99 0.02
N ALA A 17 -3.21 0.18 0.39
CA ALA A 17 -3.62 1.22 -0.54
C ALA A 17 -2.65 2.41 -0.50
N SER A 18 -2.42 3.02 -1.66
CA SER A 18 -1.64 4.27 -1.76
C SER A 18 -1.86 4.88 -3.13
N SER A 19 -1.65 6.18 -3.27
CA SER A 19 -1.33 6.71 -4.60
C SER A 19 0.06 6.21 -5.03
N PRO A 20 0.31 6.05 -6.35
CA PRO A 20 1.65 5.72 -6.82
C PRO A 20 2.69 6.69 -6.24
N ARG A 21 3.85 6.14 -5.84
CA ARG A 21 5.02 6.90 -5.34
C ARG A 21 4.88 7.50 -3.93
N SER A 22 3.87 7.09 -3.15
CA SER A 22 3.69 7.51 -1.76
C SER A 22 4.34 6.61 -0.70
N GLY A 23 5.25 5.72 -1.09
CA GLY A 23 5.92 4.79 -0.15
C GLY A 23 5.38 3.35 -0.18
N THR A 24 4.66 2.97 -1.24
CA THR A 24 4.00 1.65 -1.37
C THR A 24 4.97 0.47 -1.20
N THR A 25 6.17 0.53 -1.77
CA THR A 25 7.16 -0.55 -1.67
C THR A 25 7.61 -0.76 -0.23
N TRP A 26 7.84 0.34 0.51
CA TRP A 26 8.22 0.29 1.91
C TRP A 26 7.08 -0.26 2.78
N LEU A 27 5.85 0.22 2.56
CA LEU A 27 4.69 -0.27 3.30
C LEU A 27 4.40 -1.76 3.04
N LYS A 28 4.55 -2.22 1.78
CA LYS A 28 4.46 -3.65 1.43
C LYS A 28 5.45 -4.49 2.22
N ALA A 29 6.71 -4.05 2.28
CA ALA A 29 7.75 -4.72 3.03
C ALA A 29 7.39 -4.79 4.52
N LEU A 30 7.05 -3.65 5.13
CA LEU A 30 6.71 -3.58 6.55
C LEU A 30 5.53 -4.48 6.94
N VAL A 31 4.39 -4.37 6.23
CA VAL A 31 3.20 -5.14 6.57
C VAL A 31 3.45 -6.63 6.41
N PHE A 32 4.11 -7.05 5.33
CA PHE A 32 4.43 -8.47 5.14
C PHE A 32 5.37 -8.97 6.22
N THR A 33 6.42 -8.21 6.59
CA THR A 33 7.34 -8.63 7.66
C THR A 33 6.61 -8.70 9.00
N LEU A 34 5.74 -7.75 9.32
CA LEU A 34 4.94 -7.76 10.55
C LEU A 34 4.02 -8.98 10.67
N LEU A 35 3.40 -9.41 9.57
CA LEU A 35 2.50 -10.56 9.54
C LEU A 35 3.22 -11.92 9.55
N ASN A 36 4.43 -11.97 8.99
CA ASN A 36 5.22 -13.20 8.90
C ASN A 36 6.29 -13.27 9.98
N ARG A 37 6.27 -12.37 10.98
CA ARG A 37 7.28 -12.39 12.02
C ARG A 37 7.08 -13.58 12.95
N ASN A 38 8.17 -14.30 13.22
CA ASN A 38 8.26 -15.25 14.31
C ASN A 38 8.96 -14.61 15.54
N PRO A 39 8.23 -14.35 16.64
CA PRO A 39 8.82 -13.82 17.88
C PRO A 39 9.84 -14.77 18.54
N GLU A 40 9.63 -16.09 18.41
CA GLU A 40 10.51 -17.12 18.99
C GLU A 40 11.81 -17.30 18.19
N ASN A 41 11.77 -17.00 16.89
CA ASN A 41 12.95 -17.00 16.03
C ASN A 41 13.03 -15.73 15.17
N PRO A 42 13.49 -14.61 15.74
CA PRO A 42 13.56 -13.34 15.02
C PRO A 42 14.48 -13.37 13.79
N LYS A 43 15.39 -14.34 13.68
CA LYS A 43 16.32 -14.51 12.55
C LYS A 43 15.72 -15.33 11.40
N SER A 44 14.56 -15.96 11.57
CA SER A 44 13.95 -16.75 10.48
C SER A 44 13.25 -15.90 9.41
N ASN A 45 12.96 -14.62 9.69
CA ASN A 45 12.04 -13.81 8.86
C ASN A 45 12.69 -13.14 7.64
N HIS A 46 13.81 -13.68 7.13
CA HIS A 46 14.56 -13.10 6.01
C HIS A 46 13.92 -13.30 4.62
N VAL A 47 12.65 -13.72 4.55
CA VAL A 47 11.93 -13.94 3.28
C VAL A 47 11.96 -12.68 2.39
N MET A 48 11.99 -11.49 2.99
CA MET A 48 12.04 -10.21 2.26
C MET A 48 13.30 -9.98 1.41
N PHE A 49 14.42 -10.68 1.66
CA PHE A 49 15.61 -10.55 0.81
C PHE A 49 15.56 -11.45 -0.44
N ALA A 50 14.63 -12.40 -0.51
CA ALA A 50 14.58 -13.36 -1.60
C ALA A 50 13.90 -12.82 -2.88
N ALA A 51 13.08 -11.77 -2.78
CA ALA A 51 12.35 -11.21 -3.91
C ALA A 51 11.91 -9.75 -3.67
N ASN A 52 11.43 -9.08 -4.72
CA ASN A 52 10.91 -7.72 -4.59
C ASN A 52 9.60 -7.71 -3.76
N PRO A 53 9.33 -6.72 -2.87
CA PRO A 53 8.07 -6.63 -2.12
C PRO A 53 6.78 -6.67 -2.97
N HIS A 54 6.86 -6.27 -4.25
CA HIS A 54 5.75 -6.36 -5.20
C HIS A 54 5.41 -7.79 -5.65
N GLU A 55 6.28 -8.77 -5.39
CA GLU A 55 6.03 -10.19 -5.64
C GLU A 55 5.27 -10.83 -4.48
N TYR A 56 5.55 -10.41 -3.24
CA TYR A 56 4.85 -10.88 -2.05
C TYR A 56 3.47 -10.26 -1.87
N VAL A 57 3.30 -9.02 -2.31
CA VAL A 57 2.03 -8.28 -2.19
C VAL A 57 1.60 -7.79 -3.57
N PRO A 58 0.86 -8.61 -4.34
CA PRO A 58 0.50 -8.26 -5.70
C PRO A 58 -0.59 -7.17 -5.75
N PHE A 59 -0.51 -6.30 -6.76
CA PHE A 59 -1.53 -5.31 -7.05
C PHE A 59 -2.76 -5.95 -7.72
N LEU A 60 -3.96 -5.59 -7.25
CA LEU A 60 -5.23 -6.04 -7.83
C LEU A 60 -5.31 -5.67 -9.31
N GLU A 61 -5.19 -4.39 -9.63
CA GLU A 61 -5.44 -3.86 -10.98
C GLU A 61 -4.25 -4.00 -11.95
N ILE A 62 -3.03 -4.15 -11.42
CA ILE A 62 -1.80 -4.15 -12.24
C ILE A 62 -1.25 -5.57 -12.46
N GLN A 63 -1.43 -6.49 -11.51
CA GLN A 63 -0.84 -7.84 -11.59
C GLN A 63 -1.93 -8.91 -11.68
N LEU A 64 -2.92 -8.88 -10.78
CA LEU A 64 -3.88 -9.97 -10.62
C LEU A 64 -4.99 -9.95 -11.67
N TYR A 65 -5.61 -8.79 -11.88
CA TYR A 65 -6.74 -8.60 -12.80
C TYR A 65 -6.35 -7.85 -14.08
N ALA A 66 -5.05 -7.66 -14.30
CA ALA A 66 -4.54 -7.02 -15.52
C ALA A 66 -4.99 -7.79 -16.77
N LYS A 67 -5.21 -7.05 -17.87
CA LYS A 67 -5.68 -7.61 -19.15
C LYS A 67 -6.96 -8.46 -19.01
N ASN A 68 -7.87 -8.05 -18.13
CA ASN A 68 -9.16 -8.72 -17.86
C ASN A 68 -9.04 -10.17 -17.36
N ARG A 69 -7.92 -10.53 -16.74
CA ARG A 69 -7.78 -11.82 -16.06
C ARG A 69 -8.69 -11.86 -14.82
N ILE A 70 -9.15 -13.07 -14.49
CA ILE A 70 -9.88 -13.37 -13.27
C ILE A 70 -9.08 -14.46 -12.54
N PRO A 71 -8.21 -14.09 -11.57
CA PRO A 71 -7.38 -15.05 -10.86
C PRO A 71 -8.21 -15.82 -9.83
N ASN A 72 -7.86 -17.09 -9.62
CA ASN A 72 -8.35 -17.83 -8.47
C ASN A 72 -7.57 -17.38 -7.22
N LEU A 73 -8.17 -16.52 -6.39
CA LEU A 73 -7.55 -16.03 -5.15
C LEU A 73 -7.69 -17.01 -3.97
N ASP A 74 -8.38 -18.14 -4.15
CA ASP A 74 -8.54 -19.14 -3.08
C ASP A 74 -7.27 -19.96 -2.83
N VAL A 75 -6.33 -19.96 -3.79
CA VAL A 75 -5.02 -20.59 -3.64
C VAL A 75 -4.07 -19.79 -2.73
N MET A 76 -4.39 -18.52 -2.43
CA MET A 76 -3.58 -17.70 -1.54
C MET A 76 -3.91 -18.03 -0.08
N PRO A 77 -2.89 -18.16 0.80
CA PRO A 77 -3.13 -18.35 2.22
C PRO A 77 -3.85 -17.13 2.82
N SER A 78 -4.66 -17.38 3.84
CA SER A 78 -5.28 -16.32 4.64
C SER A 78 -4.35 -15.93 5.81
N PRO A 79 -4.26 -14.63 6.18
CA PRO A 79 -4.89 -13.50 5.51
C PRO A 79 -4.26 -13.20 4.15
N ARG A 80 -5.07 -12.83 3.14
CA ARG A 80 -4.53 -12.41 1.84
C ARG A 80 -4.00 -10.99 1.97
N LEU A 81 -2.72 -10.83 1.69
CA LEU A 81 -2.08 -9.52 1.63
C LEU A 81 -2.03 -9.03 0.18
N LEU A 82 -2.77 -7.96 -0.11
CA LEU A 82 -2.98 -7.45 -1.47
C LEU A 82 -2.73 -5.94 -1.50
N ALA A 83 -2.48 -5.39 -2.68
CA ALA A 83 -2.29 -3.95 -2.83
C ALA A 83 -3.13 -3.33 -3.93
N THR A 84 -3.32 -2.02 -3.86
CA THR A 84 -4.05 -1.27 -4.88
C THR A 84 -3.65 0.20 -4.91
N HIS A 85 -3.74 0.79 -6.10
CA HIS A 85 -3.73 2.23 -6.35
C HIS A 85 -5.11 2.78 -6.70
N ILE A 86 -6.17 1.97 -6.58
CA ILE A 86 -7.54 2.39 -6.85
C ILE A 86 -7.99 3.41 -5.78
N PRO A 87 -8.59 4.55 -6.16
CA PRO A 87 -9.19 5.49 -5.20
C PRO A 87 -10.27 4.82 -4.35
N TYR A 88 -10.43 5.23 -3.09
CA TYR A 88 -11.41 4.62 -2.17
C TYR A 88 -12.84 4.54 -2.75
N SER A 89 -13.28 5.60 -3.45
CA SER A 89 -14.60 5.66 -4.10
C SER A 89 -14.82 4.60 -5.18
N SER A 90 -13.73 4.12 -5.79
CA SER A 90 -13.74 3.15 -6.89
C SER A 90 -13.35 1.73 -6.46
N LEU A 91 -13.05 1.51 -5.17
CA LEU A 91 -12.82 0.17 -4.65
C LEU A 91 -14.06 -0.71 -4.85
N PRO A 92 -13.88 -2.04 -5.07
CA PRO A 92 -14.99 -2.97 -5.11
C PRO A 92 -15.85 -2.84 -3.84
N GLU A 93 -17.18 -2.89 -3.96
CA GLU A 93 -18.07 -2.79 -2.80
C GLU A 93 -17.75 -3.86 -1.75
N SER A 94 -17.36 -5.07 -2.17
CA SER A 94 -16.94 -6.13 -1.24
C SER A 94 -15.77 -5.70 -0.34
N ALA A 95 -14.80 -4.92 -0.85
CA ALA A 95 -13.68 -4.41 -0.07
C ALA A 95 -14.13 -3.33 0.93
N LYS A 96 -15.13 -2.53 0.58
CA LYS A 96 -15.72 -1.57 1.49
C LYS A 96 -16.56 -2.29 2.55
N ASP A 97 -17.43 -3.21 2.17
CA ASP A 97 -18.44 -3.76 3.09
C ASP A 97 -17.96 -4.94 3.95
N SER A 98 -16.96 -5.70 3.50
CA SER A 98 -16.51 -6.92 4.19
C SER A 98 -15.90 -6.71 5.57
N GLY A 99 -15.52 -5.48 5.91
CA GLY A 99 -14.78 -5.19 7.14
C GLY A 99 -13.29 -5.57 7.07
N CYS A 100 -12.78 -5.94 5.89
CA CYS A 100 -11.36 -6.19 5.70
C CYS A 100 -10.51 -4.97 6.09
N ARG A 101 -9.26 -5.22 6.48
CA ARG A 101 -8.37 -4.14 6.90
C ARG A 101 -7.79 -3.43 5.69
N ILE A 102 -7.76 -2.10 5.73
CA ILE A 102 -7.15 -1.24 4.72
C ILE A 102 -6.05 -0.42 5.39
N VAL A 103 -4.82 -0.54 4.89
CA VAL A 103 -3.68 0.27 5.31
C VAL A 103 -3.35 1.24 4.20
N TYR A 104 -3.63 2.53 4.42
CA TYR A 104 -3.35 3.58 3.45
C TYR A 104 -2.11 4.37 3.84
N ILE A 105 -1.19 4.60 2.90
CA ILE A 105 -0.08 5.55 3.08
C ILE A 105 -0.19 6.73 2.12
N SER A 106 -0.15 7.92 2.72
CA SER A 106 -0.07 9.21 2.02
C SER A 106 1.33 9.78 2.09
N ARG A 107 1.60 10.77 1.24
CA ARG A 107 2.84 11.55 1.21
C ARG A 107 2.52 12.96 0.73
N ASP A 108 3.35 13.94 1.03
CA ASP A 108 3.23 15.30 0.48
C ASP A 108 3.07 15.26 -1.03
N ILE A 109 2.07 16.00 -1.53
CA ILE A 109 1.70 15.96 -2.95
C ILE A 109 2.80 16.49 -3.88
N LYS A 110 3.71 17.35 -3.41
CA LYS A 110 4.85 17.87 -4.18
C LYS A 110 5.92 16.79 -4.32
N ASP A 111 6.17 16.05 -3.24
CA ASP A 111 7.09 14.92 -3.26
C ASP A 111 6.59 13.78 -4.17
N ILE A 112 5.29 13.48 -4.11
CA ILE A 112 4.67 12.51 -5.02
C ILE A 112 4.88 12.93 -6.48
N PHE A 113 4.67 14.22 -6.79
CA PHE A 113 4.86 14.75 -8.14
C PHE A 113 6.28 14.51 -8.64
N VAL A 114 7.30 14.95 -7.89
CA VAL A 114 8.70 14.82 -8.30
C VAL A 114 9.09 13.36 -8.48
N SER A 115 8.70 12.50 -7.53
CA SER A 115 8.97 11.06 -7.58
C SER A 115 8.28 10.38 -8.77
N LEU A 116 7.05 10.78 -9.10
CA LEU A 116 6.30 10.27 -10.25
C LEU A 116 6.90 10.72 -11.57
N TRP A 117 7.32 11.98 -11.68
CA TRP A 117 7.97 12.50 -12.87
C TRP A 117 9.25 11.73 -13.21
N HIS A 118 10.13 11.51 -12.22
CA HIS A 118 11.33 10.70 -12.42
C HIS A 118 10.98 9.26 -12.81
N PHE A 119 10.03 8.62 -12.10
CA PHE A 119 9.63 7.24 -12.39
C PHE A 119 9.08 7.07 -13.81
N VAL A 120 8.18 7.95 -14.25
CA VAL A 120 7.59 7.86 -15.58
C VAL A 120 8.65 8.06 -16.67
N ASN A 121 9.61 8.96 -16.48
CA ASN A 121 10.70 9.16 -17.43
C ASN A 121 11.66 7.95 -17.46
N GLU A 122 11.92 7.29 -16.33
CA GLU A 122 12.72 6.06 -16.29
C GLU A 122 12.01 4.89 -16.98
N VAL A 123 10.70 4.71 -16.75
CA VAL A 123 9.91 3.66 -17.42
C VAL A 123 9.82 3.91 -18.93
N ARG A 124 9.86 5.17 -19.35
CA ARG A 124 9.78 5.59 -20.76
C ARG A 124 11.14 5.91 -21.36
N ARG A 125 12.23 5.38 -20.81
CA ARG A 125 13.60 5.75 -21.23
C ARG A 125 13.89 5.42 -22.70
N ASP A 126 13.22 4.40 -23.25
CA ASP A 126 13.31 4.01 -24.67
C ASP A 126 12.45 4.89 -25.60
N MET A 127 11.61 5.77 -25.04
CA MET A 127 10.82 6.72 -25.83
C MET A 127 11.68 7.92 -26.23
N LYS A 128 11.53 8.36 -27.49
CA LYS A 128 12.37 9.43 -28.08
C LYS A 128 12.35 10.79 -27.35
N LYS A 129 11.35 11.05 -26.50
CA LYS A 129 11.20 12.34 -25.78
C LYS A 129 10.79 12.09 -24.33
N ALA A 130 11.61 12.57 -23.39
CA ALA A 130 11.28 12.66 -21.98
C ALA A 130 10.18 13.72 -21.75
N ILE A 131 9.32 13.49 -20.76
CA ILE A 131 8.32 14.48 -20.35
C ILE A 131 9.06 15.58 -19.60
N SER A 132 8.91 16.84 -20.02
CA SER A 132 9.50 17.95 -19.28
C SER A 132 8.81 18.13 -17.93
N LEU A 133 9.52 18.69 -16.95
CA LEU A 133 8.95 18.95 -15.63
C LEU A 133 7.72 19.87 -15.70
N LYS A 134 7.74 20.87 -16.58
CA LYS A 134 6.63 21.81 -16.78
C LYS A 134 5.38 21.12 -17.32
N GLU A 135 5.51 20.35 -18.42
CA GLU A 135 4.39 19.57 -19.00
C GLU A 135 3.78 18.60 -17.96
N ALA A 136 4.65 17.95 -17.17
CA ALA A 136 4.21 17.06 -16.11
C ALA A 136 3.49 17.80 -14.98
N PHE A 137 3.99 18.97 -14.57
CA PHE A 137 3.40 19.78 -13.50
C PHE A 137 2.02 20.31 -13.88
N GLU A 138 1.87 20.85 -15.09
CA GLU A 138 0.56 21.31 -15.60
C GLU A 138 -0.45 20.16 -15.62
N SER A 139 -0.05 18.99 -16.12
CA SER A 139 -0.90 17.78 -16.10
C SER A 139 -1.26 17.35 -14.67
N TYR A 140 -0.30 17.43 -13.74
CA TYR A 140 -0.47 17.09 -12.32
C TYR A 140 -1.50 17.98 -11.64
N CYS A 141 -1.42 19.30 -11.86
CA CYS A 141 -2.32 20.31 -11.34
C CYS A 141 -3.72 20.24 -11.96
N ASN A 142 -3.82 19.87 -13.24
CA ASN A 142 -5.10 19.67 -13.91
C ASN A 142 -5.77 18.33 -13.58
N GLY A 143 -5.15 17.51 -12.72
CA GLY A 143 -5.68 16.19 -12.35
C GLY A 143 -5.57 15.14 -13.45
N VAL A 144 -4.84 15.41 -14.54
CA VAL A 144 -4.66 14.51 -15.69
C VAL A 144 -3.47 13.59 -15.42
N SER A 145 -3.67 12.58 -14.57
CA SER A 145 -2.68 11.53 -14.32
C SER A 145 -3.39 10.25 -13.80
N VAL A 146 -2.67 9.13 -13.72
CA VAL A 146 -3.24 7.83 -13.34
C VAL A 146 -3.70 7.86 -11.87
N TYR A 147 -4.95 7.45 -11.61
CA TYR A 147 -5.60 7.42 -10.28
C TYR A 147 -5.82 8.81 -9.63
N ARG A 148 -6.22 9.80 -10.43
CA ARG A 148 -6.30 11.23 -10.05
C ARG A 148 -7.74 11.76 -10.11
N PRO A 149 -8.03 12.88 -9.41
CA PRO A 149 -7.10 13.79 -8.70
C PRO A 149 -6.48 13.26 -7.40
N ILE A 150 -5.24 13.68 -7.07
CA ILE A 150 -4.51 13.17 -5.89
C ILE A 150 -5.13 13.62 -4.56
N TRP A 151 -5.66 14.84 -4.52
CA TRP A 151 -6.36 15.35 -3.35
C TRP A 151 -7.61 14.52 -3.07
N ASP A 152 -8.39 14.17 -4.09
CA ASP A 152 -9.56 13.31 -3.93
C ASP A 152 -9.16 11.89 -3.53
N HIS A 153 -8.04 11.39 -4.08
CA HIS A 153 -7.49 10.09 -3.72
C HIS A 153 -7.14 10.03 -2.23
N GLN A 154 -6.33 10.97 -1.72
CA GLN A 154 -5.95 11.02 -0.31
C GLN A 154 -7.15 11.30 0.59
N LEU A 155 -8.01 12.25 0.22
CA LEU A 155 -9.17 12.63 1.00
C LEU A 155 -10.19 11.49 1.14
N GLY A 156 -10.37 10.65 0.12
CA GLY A 156 -11.24 9.49 0.17
C GLY A 156 -10.83 8.51 1.27
N TYR A 157 -9.54 8.16 1.31
CA TYR A 157 -9.01 7.26 2.35
C TYR A 157 -8.96 7.91 3.74
N LEU A 158 -8.68 9.22 3.83
CA LEU A 158 -8.72 9.95 5.10
C LEU A 158 -10.15 9.98 5.70
N LYS A 159 -11.16 10.25 4.87
CA LYS A 159 -12.56 10.18 5.31
C LYS A 159 -12.93 8.77 5.77
N ALA A 160 -12.47 7.75 5.05
CA ALA A 160 -12.72 6.36 5.42
C ALA A 160 -12.04 5.97 6.75
N SER A 161 -10.81 6.43 7.02
CA SER A 161 -10.12 6.15 8.29
C SER A 161 -10.80 6.81 9.47
N VAL A 162 -11.38 8.00 9.30
CA VAL A 162 -12.17 8.67 10.35
C VAL A 162 -13.50 7.94 10.58
N ALA A 163 -14.18 7.53 9.50
CA ALA A 163 -15.47 6.85 9.61
C ALA A 163 -15.36 5.42 10.15
N ARG A 164 -14.24 4.73 9.90
CA ARG A 164 -14.04 3.30 10.19
C ARG A 164 -12.62 3.01 10.72
N PRO A 165 -12.22 3.59 11.85
CA PRO A 165 -10.86 3.47 12.37
C PRO A 165 -10.43 2.03 12.69
N GLN A 166 -11.39 1.14 12.95
CA GLN A 166 -11.15 -0.30 13.17
C GLN A 166 -10.84 -1.09 11.89
N CYS A 167 -11.22 -0.57 10.71
CA CYS A 167 -11.01 -1.22 9.41
C CYS A 167 -10.02 -0.46 8.52
N VAL A 168 -9.80 0.84 8.74
CA VAL A 168 -8.98 1.66 7.85
C VAL A 168 -8.00 2.49 8.68
N VAL A 169 -6.70 2.29 8.48
CA VAL A 169 -5.65 3.14 9.03
C VAL A 169 -5.06 4.04 7.95
N PHE A 170 -4.85 5.30 8.30
CA PHE A 170 -4.22 6.30 7.45
C PHE A 170 -2.85 6.65 8.05
N LEU A 171 -1.80 6.39 7.28
CA LEU A 171 -0.40 6.67 7.59
C LEU A 171 0.10 7.81 6.72
N ARG A 172 1.08 8.56 7.24
CA ARG A 172 1.81 9.58 6.49
C ARG A 172 3.27 9.17 6.38
N TYR A 173 3.80 9.19 5.17
CA TYR A 173 5.19 8.85 4.89
C TYR A 173 6.16 9.69 5.74
N GLU A 174 5.84 10.96 5.95
CA GLU A 174 6.66 11.88 6.74
C GLU A 174 6.71 11.47 8.22
N GLU A 175 5.56 11.09 8.80
CA GLU A 175 5.47 10.63 10.20
C GLU A 175 6.21 9.29 10.39
N MET A 176 6.06 8.39 9.42
CA MET A 176 6.82 7.13 9.39
C MET A 176 8.33 7.37 9.32
N MET A 177 8.79 8.44 8.66
CA MET A 177 10.22 8.78 8.58
C MET A 177 10.72 9.48 9.85
N GLU A 178 9.87 10.27 10.49
CA GLU A 178 10.19 11.01 11.72
C GLU A 178 10.25 10.08 12.94
N ASP A 179 9.25 9.22 13.13
CA ASP A 179 9.21 8.22 14.20
C ASP A 179 8.75 6.85 13.67
N PRO A 180 9.64 6.13 12.97
CA PRO A 180 9.32 4.82 12.40
C PRO A 180 8.93 3.80 13.47
N VAL A 181 9.46 3.89 14.69
CA VAL A 181 9.20 2.89 15.73
C VAL A 181 7.76 3.01 16.22
N SER A 182 7.32 4.22 16.55
CA SER A 182 5.96 4.46 17.00
C SER A 182 4.93 4.08 15.92
N GLU A 183 5.15 4.49 14.67
CA GLU A 183 4.22 4.18 13.59
C GLU A 183 4.17 2.69 13.25
N VAL A 184 5.29 1.97 13.34
CA VAL A 184 5.32 0.51 13.14
C VAL A 184 4.60 -0.23 14.27
N LYS A 185 4.69 0.24 15.52
CA LYS A 185 3.90 -0.31 16.64
C LYS A 185 2.41 -0.08 16.44
N ARG A 186 2.01 1.15 16.11
CA ARG A 186 0.62 1.50 15.78
C ARG A 186 0.08 0.64 14.63
N LEU A 187 0.90 0.40 13.60
CA LEU A 187 0.54 -0.47 12.49
C LEU A 187 0.38 -1.93 12.93
N SER A 188 1.27 -2.45 13.77
CA SER A 188 1.19 -3.85 14.23
C SER A 188 -0.03 -4.11 15.12
N GLU A 189 -0.41 -3.15 15.97
CA GLU A 189 -1.65 -3.16 16.73
C GLU A 189 -2.88 -3.20 15.81
N PHE A 190 -2.93 -2.33 14.79
CA PHE A 190 -4.01 -2.31 13.81
C PHE A 190 -4.13 -3.63 13.02
N LEU A 191 -2.99 -4.24 12.69
CA LEU A 191 -2.92 -5.54 12.02
C LEU A 191 -3.27 -6.71 12.95
N GLY A 192 -3.49 -6.47 14.25
CA GLY A 192 -3.81 -7.51 15.23
C GLY A 192 -2.63 -8.43 15.54
N CYS A 193 -1.40 -7.95 15.33
CA CYS A 193 -0.16 -8.61 15.72
C CYS A 193 0.72 -7.63 16.51
N PRO A 194 0.28 -7.13 17.68
CA PRO A 194 1.08 -6.21 18.50
C PRO A 194 2.39 -6.87 18.95
N PHE A 195 3.43 -6.06 19.20
CA PHE A 195 4.69 -6.59 19.76
C PHE A 195 4.49 -7.06 21.20
N SER A 196 5.13 -8.17 21.58
CA SER A 196 5.19 -8.57 22.98
C SER A 196 6.16 -7.68 23.76
N GLU A 197 6.03 -7.62 25.09
CA GLU A 197 6.99 -6.88 25.94
C GLU A 197 8.44 -7.34 25.72
N ASP A 198 8.65 -8.64 25.47
CA ASP A 198 9.98 -9.20 25.23
C ASP A 198 10.53 -8.78 23.88
N GLU A 199 9.69 -8.72 22.84
CA GLU A 199 10.07 -8.14 21.54
C GLU A 199 10.46 -6.67 21.70
N GLU A 200 9.74 -5.91 22.52
CA GLU A 200 10.04 -4.50 22.75
C GLU A 200 11.36 -4.30 23.51
N LYS A 201 11.56 -5.01 24.62
CA LYS A 201 12.81 -4.95 25.41
C LYS A 201 14.02 -5.40 24.60
N GLY A 202 13.85 -6.37 23.69
CA GLY A 202 14.88 -6.88 22.79
C GLY A 202 15.15 -6.01 21.55
N GLY A 203 14.45 -4.89 21.38
CA GLY A 203 14.58 -3.99 20.23
C GLY A 203 14.07 -4.61 18.93
N GLY A 204 12.97 -5.38 18.98
CA GLY A 204 12.35 -6.07 17.84
C GLY A 204 12.01 -5.15 16.67
N TRP A 205 11.71 -3.87 16.93
CA TRP A 205 11.52 -2.85 15.89
C TRP A 205 12.79 -2.50 15.11
N ARG A 206 13.99 -2.67 15.68
CA ARG A 206 15.26 -2.35 14.99
C ARG A 206 15.60 -3.32 13.86
N ARG A 207 14.79 -4.36 13.68
CA ARG A 207 15.02 -5.46 12.73
C ARG A 207 14.00 -5.47 11.59
N LEU A 208 13.13 -4.45 11.54
CA LEU A 208 12.12 -4.22 10.50
C LEU A 208 12.57 -3.20 9.47
#